data_AF-A0A1N6CME1-F1
#
_entry.id   AF-A0A1N6CME1-F1
#
_cell.length_a   1.000
_cell.length_b   1.000
_cell.length_c   1.000
_cell.angle_alpha   90.00
_cell.angle_beta   90.00
_cell.angle_gamma   90.00
#
_symmetry.space_group_name_H-M   'P 1'
#
loop_
_entity.id
_entity.type
_entity.pdbx_description
1 polymer ?
#
loop_
_entity_poly.entity_id
_entity_poly.type
_entity_poly.pdbx_seq_one_letter_code
_entity_poly.pdbx_strand_id
1 'polypeptide(L)'
;MADPALAVRGEAVLQIGEDQLVLRPTFAALSAAEAELGSLFALVNRAAEGKLLFTEITTLFWHVLRDRPAHVTRSVFDEAMAELGLARLTPVLKILLRQILQGQPAQSAAANG
;
A
#
# COMPACT_ATOMS: atom_id res chain seq x y z
N MET A 1 -4.14 -12.46 16.12
CA MET A 1 -2.68 -12.74 16.14
C MET A 1 -2.24 -12.82 14.69
N ALA A 2 -1.43 -11.88 14.20
CA ALA A 2 -1.07 -11.81 12.78
C ALA A 2 -0.32 -13.09 12.37
N ASP A 3 -0.74 -13.72 11.27
CA ASP A 3 -0.11 -14.92 10.73
C ASP A 3 1.35 -14.60 10.31
N PRO A 4 2.36 -15.26 10.90
CA PRO A 4 3.76 -15.01 10.60
C PRO A 4 4.15 -15.27 9.15
N ALA A 5 3.33 -15.96 8.35
CA ALA A 5 3.57 -16.18 6.92
C ALA A 5 3.50 -14.90 6.07
N LEU A 6 2.71 -13.89 6.49
CA LEU A 6 2.61 -12.60 5.79
C LEU A 6 3.90 -11.76 5.92
N ALA A 7 4.68 -11.96 6.99
CA ALA A 7 5.85 -11.13 7.28
C ALA A 7 7.05 -11.39 6.34
N VAL A 8 7.09 -12.54 5.66
CA VAL A 8 8.20 -12.89 4.75
C VAL A 8 7.94 -12.38 3.32
N ARG A 9 6.73 -11.92 3.01
CA ARG A 9 6.21 -11.88 1.63
C ARG A 9 6.09 -10.50 1.00
N GLY A 10 6.88 -9.50 1.39
CA GLY A 10 6.83 -8.18 0.73
C GLY A 10 5.43 -7.53 0.73
N GLU A 11 4.55 -7.97 1.62
CA GLU A 11 3.16 -7.54 1.75
C GLU A 11 3.05 -6.67 3.01
N ALA A 12 2.30 -5.58 2.92
CA ALA A 12 1.95 -4.76 4.08
C ALA A 12 0.47 -4.96 4.39
N VAL A 13 0.13 -5.11 5.67
CA VAL A 13 -1.24 -5.38 6.08
C VAL A 13 -1.85 -4.13 6.70
N LEU A 14 -3.07 -3.82 6.28
CA LEU A 14 -3.90 -2.77 6.85
C LEU A 14 -5.16 -3.40 7.44
N GLN A 15 -5.53 -2.97 8.64
CA GLN A 15 -6.75 -3.41 9.30
C GLN A 15 -7.77 -2.28 9.21
N ILE A 16 -8.94 -2.56 8.64
CA ILE A 16 -10.07 -1.63 8.54
C ILE A 16 -11.31 -2.32 9.08
N GLY A 17 -11.83 -1.89 10.23
CA GLY A 17 -12.91 -2.60 10.90
C GLY A 17 -12.53 -4.06 11.18
N GLU A 18 -13.28 -5.00 10.60
CA GLU A 18 -13.00 -6.44 10.66
C GLU A 18 -12.21 -6.96 9.43
N ASP A 19 -12.05 -6.13 8.42
CA ASP A 19 -11.39 -6.49 7.16
C ASP A 19 -9.87 -6.35 7.25
N GLN A 20 -9.18 -7.40 6.81
CA GLN A 20 -7.74 -7.40 6.61
C GLN A 20 -7.42 -7.11 5.15
N LEU A 21 -6.94 -5.91 4.87
CA LEU A 21 -6.52 -5.50 3.54
C LEU A 21 -5.02 -5.76 3.35
N VAL A 22 -4.66 -6.40 2.23
CA VAL A 22 -3.27 -6.72 1.89
C VAL A 22 -2.78 -5.77 0.80
N LEU A 23 -1.67 -5.09 1.06
CA LEU A 23 -1.00 -4.19 0.14
C LEU A 23 0.19 -4.89 -0.50
N ARG A 24 0.20 -4.94 -1.83
CA ARG A 24 1.17 -5.65 -2.65
C ARG A 24 1.69 -4.79 -3.81
N PRO A 25 2.89 -4.20 -3.70
CA PRO A 25 3.46 -3.32 -4.72
C PRO A 25 4.02 -4.11 -5.92
N THR A 26 3.15 -4.72 -6.72
CA THR A 26 3.55 -5.37 -7.98
C THR A 26 3.92 -4.33 -9.03
N PHE A 27 4.65 -4.72 -10.09
CA PHE A 27 4.98 -3.81 -11.19
C PHE A 27 3.74 -3.10 -11.76
N ALA A 28 2.67 -3.86 -12.08
CA ALA A 28 1.45 -3.29 -12.63
C ALA A 28 0.77 -2.30 -11.67
N ALA A 29 0.74 -2.62 -10.37
CA ALA A 29 0.20 -1.72 -9.35
C ALA A 29 1.03 -0.44 -9.20
N LEU A 30 2.36 -0.56 -9.21
CA LEU A 30 3.26 0.59 -9.11
C LEU A 30 3.19 1.47 -10.35
N SER A 31 3.11 0.90 -11.56
CA SER A 31 2.91 1.68 -12.78
C SER A 31 1.56 2.39 -12.82
N ALA A 32 0.50 1.76 -12.32
CA ALA A 32 -0.80 2.42 -12.18
C ALA A 32 -0.75 3.57 -11.16
N ALA A 33 -0.05 3.37 -10.04
CA ALA A 33 0.19 4.42 -9.07
C ALA A 33 1.00 5.58 -9.67
N GLU A 34 2.05 5.30 -10.47
CA GLU A 34 2.84 6.32 -11.16
C GLU A 34 2.02 7.14 -12.15
N ALA A 35 1.07 6.52 -12.84
CA ALA A 35 0.21 7.22 -13.76
C ALA A 35 -0.66 8.28 -13.07
N GLU A 36 -1.04 8.08 -11.80
CA GLU A 36 -1.88 9.01 -11.03
C GLU A 36 -1.05 9.97 -10.15
N LEU A 37 0.03 9.48 -9.53
CA LEU A 37 0.85 10.24 -8.56
C LEU A 37 2.06 10.94 -9.19
N GLY A 38 2.39 10.61 -10.44
CA GLY A 38 3.69 10.92 -11.03
C GLY A 38 4.79 10.01 -10.48
N SER A 39 6.05 10.42 -10.68
CA SER A 39 7.23 9.61 -10.31
C SER A 39 7.21 9.13 -8.86
N LEU A 40 7.35 7.81 -8.65
CA LEU A 40 7.48 7.25 -7.29
C LEU A 40 8.74 7.74 -6.58
N PHE A 41 9.80 8.09 -7.31
CA PHE A 41 10.99 8.68 -6.71
C PHE A 41 10.70 10.08 -6.16
N ALA A 42 9.94 10.90 -6.90
CA ALA A 42 9.49 12.20 -6.42
C ALA A 42 8.57 12.07 -5.20
N LEU A 43 7.69 11.06 -5.18
CA LEU A 43 6.85 10.71 -4.04
C LEU A 43 7.70 10.37 -2.79
N VAL A 44 8.71 9.52 -2.94
CA VAL A 44 9.64 9.16 -1.85
C VAL A 44 10.36 10.40 -1.33
N ASN A 45 10.83 11.29 -2.20
CA ASN A 45 11.49 12.53 -1.78
C ASN A 45 10.55 13.44 -0.98
N ARG A 46 9.29 13.60 -1.42
CA ARG A 46 8.27 14.33 -0.63
C ARG A 46 8.06 13.71 0.74
N ALA A 47 8.06 12.38 0.84
CA ALA A 47 7.95 11.68 2.12
C ALA A 47 9.16 11.96 3.04
N ALA A 48 10.38 11.91 2.50
CA ALA A 48 11.59 12.22 3.26
C ALA A 48 11.64 13.68 3.73
N GLU A 49 11.07 14.61 2.96
CA GLU A 49 10.95 16.02 3.31
C GLU A 49 9.78 16.34 4.26
N GLY A 50 8.95 15.35 4.61
CA GLY A 50 7.75 15.57 5.43
C GLY A 50 6.64 16.34 4.71
N LYS A 51 6.65 16.35 3.38
CA LYS A 51 5.68 17.06 2.52
C LYS A 51 4.66 16.15 1.85
N LEU A 52 4.68 14.85 2.18
CA LEU A 52 3.76 13.89 1.60
C LEU A 52 2.33 14.19 2.05
N LEU A 53 1.43 14.33 1.09
CA LEU A 53 0.03 14.60 1.36
C LEU A 53 -0.70 13.31 1.75
N PHE A 54 -1.75 13.46 2.55
CA PHE A 54 -2.60 12.34 2.95
C PHE A 54 -3.22 11.64 1.72
N THR A 55 -3.71 12.41 0.76
CA THR A 55 -4.29 11.88 -0.49
C THR A 55 -3.29 11.08 -1.31
N GLU A 56 -2.00 11.42 -1.26
CA GLU A 56 -0.95 10.65 -1.95
C GLU A 56 -0.73 9.29 -1.28
N ILE A 57 -0.83 9.24 0.05
CA ILE A 57 -0.77 7.98 0.82
C ILE A 57 -1.95 7.08 0.45
N THR A 58 -3.18 7.61 0.51
CA THR A 58 -4.37 6.80 0.22
C THR A 58 -4.42 6.36 -1.23
N THR A 59 -3.99 7.21 -2.17
CA THR A 59 -3.87 6.86 -3.59
C THR A 59 -2.86 5.74 -3.81
N LEU A 60 -1.66 5.82 -3.21
CA LEU A 60 -0.67 4.75 -3.31
C LEU A 60 -1.25 3.43 -2.79
N PHE A 61 -1.86 3.46 -1.60
CA PHE A 61 -2.43 2.27 -0.97
C PHE A 61 -3.56 1.67 -1.80
N TRP A 62 -4.42 2.50 -2.38
CA TRP A 62 -5.50 2.08 -3.26
C TRP A 62 -5.00 1.28 -4.47
N HIS A 63 -3.90 1.72 -5.09
CA HIS A 63 -3.30 1.05 -6.25
C HIS A 63 -2.61 -0.25 -5.89
N VAL A 64 -1.96 -0.31 -4.73
CA VAL A 64 -1.28 -1.55 -4.29
C VAL A 64 -2.21 -2.50 -3.53
N LEU A 65 -3.48 -2.13 -3.30
CA LEU A 65 -4.45 -2.99 -2.64
C LEU A 65 -4.73 -4.24 -3.48
N ARG A 66 -4.42 -5.40 -2.91
CA ARG A 66 -4.62 -6.72 -3.51
C ARG A 66 -6.04 -7.22 -3.24
N ASP A 67 -6.61 -7.95 -4.20
CA ASP A 67 -7.87 -8.71 -4.08
C ASP A 67 -9.00 -7.87 -3.43
N ARG A 68 -9.12 -6.62 -3.91
CA ARG A 68 -10.04 -5.61 -3.36
C ARG A 68 -11.48 -6.16 -3.30
N PRO A 69 -12.11 -6.19 -2.12
CA PRO A 69 -13.51 -6.61 -2.00
C PRO A 69 -14.43 -5.71 -2.83
N ALA A 70 -15.48 -6.27 -3.43
CA ALA A 70 -16.37 -5.52 -4.34
C ALA A 70 -17.06 -4.32 -3.69
N HIS A 71 -17.27 -4.35 -2.37
CA HIS A 71 -17.89 -3.25 -1.61
C HIS A 71 -16.90 -2.12 -1.28
N VAL A 72 -15.59 -2.35 -1.41
CA VAL A 72 -14.55 -1.33 -1.14
C VAL A 72 -14.40 -0.45 -2.37
N THR A 73 -15.12 0.67 -2.37
CA THR A 73 -14.99 1.73 -3.36
C THR A 73 -13.90 2.74 -2.96
N ARG A 74 -13.50 3.63 -3.88
CA ARG A 74 -12.47 4.64 -3.59
C ARG A 74 -12.88 5.56 -2.44
N SER A 75 -14.13 6.04 -2.45
CA SER A 75 -14.67 6.90 -1.37
C SER A 75 -14.63 6.20 -0.02
N VAL A 76 -15.15 4.97 0.03
CA VAL A 76 -15.18 4.16 1.27
C VAL A 76 -13.77 3.91 1.80
N PHE A 77 -12.82 3.63 0.91
CA PHE A 77 -11.43 3.43 1.28
C PHE A 77 -10.80 4.71 1.84
N ASP A 78 -10.97 5.85 1.16
CA ASP A 78 -10.40 7.14 1.59
C ASP A 78 -10.99 7.59 2.95
N GLU A 79 -12.30 7.40 3.15
CA GLU A 79 -12.97 7.65 4.44
C GLU A 79 -12.41 6.75 5.56
N ALA A 80 -12.28 5.45 5.30
CA ALA A 80 -11.69 4.51 6.26
C ALA A 80 -10.22 4.86 6.60
N MET A 81 -9.45 5.34 5.62
CA MET A 81 -8.08 5.80 5.87
C MET A 81 -8.06 7.02 6.79
N ALA A 82 -9.02 7.94 6.60
CA ALA A 82 -9.13 9.15 7.39
C ALA A 82 -9.50 8.83 8.85
N GLU A 83 -10.42 7.89 9.07
CA GLU A 83 -10.77 7.39 10.41
C GLU A 83 -9.60 6.70 11.10
N LEU A 84 -8.80 5.92 10.35
CA LEU A 84 -7.65 5.20 10.89
C LEU A 84 -6.49 6.14 11.28
N GLY A 85 -6.30 7.22 10.51
CA GLY A 85 -5.37 8.30 10.80
C GLY A 85 -3.88 7.98 10.56
N LEU A 86 -3.07 9.03 10.43
CA LEU A 86 -1.64 8.93 10.06
C LEU A 86 -0.80 8.06 11.00
N ALA A 87 -1.11 8.04 12.30
CA ALA A 87 -0.38 7.23 13.28
C ALA A 87 -0.39 5.73 12.95
N ARG A 88 -1.46 5.25 12.28
CA ARG A 88 -1.63 3.86 11.87
C ARG A 88 -1.20 3.62 10.43
N LEU A 89 -1.30 4.63 9.56
CA LEU A 89 -0.88 4.52 8.16
C LEU A 89 0.64 4.62 7.98
N THR A 90 1.32 5.45 8.77
CA THR A 90 2.76 5.73 8.59
C THR A 90 3.69 4.51 8.74
N PRO A 91 3.45 3.52 9.63
CA PRO A 91 4.25 2.30 9.66
C PRO A 91 4.10 1.46 8.38
N VAL A 92 2.87 1.35 7.86
CA VAL A 92 2.56 0.63 6.61
C VAL A 92 3.22 1.34 5.42
N LEU A 93 3.12 2.66 5.37
CA LEU A 93 3.78 3.49 4.35
C LEU A 93 5.29 3.29 4.36
N LYS A 94 5.94 3.27 5.54
CA LYS A 94 7.38 3.02 5.65
C LYS A 94 7.80 1.69 5.03
N ILE A 95 7.01 0.64 5.23
CA ILE A 95 7.26 -0.69 4.64
C ILE A 95 7.19 -0.60 3.11
N LEU A 96 6.13 0.01 2.57
CA LEU A 96 5.94 0.15 1.13
C LEU A 96 7.03 0.99 0.46
N LEU A 97 7.40 2.16 1.02
CA LEU A 97 8.46 3.00 0.48
C LEU A 97 9.80 2.26 0.45
N ARG A 98 10.12 1.47 1.48
CA ARG A 98 11.30 0.62 1.49
C ARG A 98 11.27 -0.43 0.38
N GLN A 99 10.12 -1.10 0.18
CA GLN A 99 9.97 -2.12 -0.86
C GLN A 99 10.11 -1.54 -2.27
N ILE A 100 9.51 -0.38 -2.51
CA ILE A 100 9.62 0.37 -3.77
C ILE A 100 11.09 0.69 -4.07
N LEU A 101 11.85 1.18 -3.09
CA LEU A 101 13.26 1.53 -3.25
C LEU A 101 14.17 0.31 -3.41
N GLN A 102 13.86 -0.81 -2.74
CA GLN A 102 14.66 -2.02 -2.81
C GLN A 102 14.37 -2.87 -4.05
N GLY A 103 13.28 -2.58 -4.77
CA GLY A 103 12.86 -3.35 -5.94
C GLY A 103 12.60 -4.82 -5.61
N GLN A 104 12.13 -5.13 -4.40
CA GLN A 104 11.76 -6.50 -4.04
C GLN A 104 10.39 -6.81 -4.64
N PRO A 105 10.30 -7.59 -5.74
CA PRO A 105 9.00 -8.00 -6.23
C PRO A 105 8.34 -8.82 -5.12
N ALA A 106 7.08 -8.53 -4.82
CA ALA A 106 6.22 -9.50 -4.17
C ALA A 106 6.07 -10.67 -5.15
N GLN A 107 7.04 -11.60 -5.15
CA GLN A 107 7.11 -12.70 -6.12
C GLN A 107 5.76 -13.42 -6.11
N SER A 108 5.16 -13.48 -7.28
CA SER A 108 3.90 -14.19 -7.49
C SER A 108 4.05 -15.61 -6.99
N ALA A 109 3.33 -15.96 -5.91
CA ALA A 109 2.91 -17.35 -5.72
C ALA A 109 1.91 -17.66 -6.84
N ALA A 110 2.45 -17.86 -8.03
CA ALA A 110 1.82 -18.56 -9.12
C ALA A 110 2.89 -19.54 -9.62
N ALA A 111 3.17 -20.55 -8.79
CA ALA A 111 3.86 -21.77 -9.19
C ALA A 111 3.62 -22.84 -8.12
N ASN A 112 2.88 -23.88 -8.55
CA ASN A 112 2.74 -25.22 -7.98
C ASN A 112 1.66 -25.46 -6.92
N GLY A 113 0.64 -26.21 -7.35
CA GLY A 113 -0.44 -26.80 -6.59
C GLY A 113 -1.58 -27.17 -7.51
#